data_AF-A0A060C1I4-F1
#
_entry.id   AF-A0A060C1I4-F1
#
_cell.length_a   1.000
_cell.length_b   1.000
_cell.length_c   1.000
_cell.angle_alpha   90.00
_cell.angle_beta   90.00
_cell.angle_gamma   90.00
#
_symmetry.space_group_name_H-M   'P 1'
#
loop_
_entity.id
_entity.type
_entity.pdbx_description
1 polymer ?
#
loop_
_entity_poly.entity_id
_entity_poly.type
_entity_poly.pdbx_seq_one_letter_code
_entity_poly.pdbx_strand_id
1 'polypeptide(L)' 'MKVYTARHKLIEKYDVASSHGIGGGGEYPLQDGFGWTNGVLAALLAEDEL' A
#
# COMPACT_ATOMS: atom_id res chain seq x y z
N MET A 1 -4.63 -4.31 6.41
CA MET A 1 -4.67 -3.10 5.56
C MET A 1 -4.87 -1.81 6.38
N LYS A 2 -4.09 -1.58 7.47
CA LYS A 2 -4.37 -0.52 8.46
C LYS A 2 -4.44 0.90 7.86
N VAL A 3 -3.55 1.23 6.93
CA VAL A 3 -3.54 2.54 6.26
C VAL A 3 -4.83 2.75 5.46
N TYR A 4 -5.25 1.76 4.69
CA TYR A 4 -6.49 1.84 3.92
C TYR A 4 -7.72 1.93 4.83
N THR A 5 -7.81 1.10 5.87
CA THR A 5 -8.94 1.14 6.81
C THR A 5 -9.07 2.48 7.51
N ALA A 6 -7.95 3.12 7.86
CA ALA A 6 -7.97 4.38 8.60
C ALA A 6 -8.05 5.64 7.71
N ARG A 7 -7.54 5.58 6.47
CA ARG A 7 -7.33 6.77 5.62
C ARG A 7 -7.91 6.64 4.21
N HIS A 8 -8.50 5.51 3.85
CA HIS A 8 -9.10 5.23 2.55
C HIS A 8 -8.16 5.50 1.36
N LYS A 9 -6.88 5.18 1.54
CA LYS A 9 -5.85 5.33 0.51
C LYS A 9 -4.83 4.20 0.54
N LEU A 10 -4.19 4.00 -0.61
CA LEU A 10 -2.98 3.21 -0.76
C LEU A 10 -1.77 4.14 -0.87
N ILE A 11 -0.62 3.67 -0.40
CA ILE A 11 0.62 4.44 -0.35
C ILE A 11 1.70 3.76 -1.22
N GLU A 12 2.76 4.51 -1.53
CA GLU A 12 3.90 4.04 -2.33
C GLU A 12 4.50 2.72 -1.82
N LYS A 13 4.67 2.57 -0.51
CA LYS A 13 5.33 1.41 0.10
C LYS A 13 4.84 1.13 1.51
N TYR A 14 4.87 -0.14 1.88
CA TYR A 14 4.46 -0.65 3.19
C TYR A 14 5.65 -1.30 3.89
N ASP A 15 5.75 -1.11 5.20
CA ASP A 15 6.62 -1.94 6.04
C ASP A 15 5.96 -3.31 6.23
N VAL A 16 6.67 -4.36 5.79
CA VAL A 16 6.25 -5.77 5.86
C VAL A 16 6.82 -6.51 7.06
N ALA A 17 7.81 -5.94 7.73
CA ALA A 17 8.46 -6.55 8.89
C ALA A 17 7.73 -6.17 10.20
N SER A 18 7.20 -4.94 10.28
CA SER A 18 6.44 -4.49 11.43
C SER A 18 4.93 -4.52 11.22
N SER A 19 4.16 -4.50 12.32
CA SER A 19 2.71 -4.44 12.29
C SER A 19 2.15 -3.02 12.05
N HIS A 20 3.01 -2.00 11.88
CA HIS A 20 2.59 -0.62 11.62
C HIS A 20 2.07 -0.45 10.20
N GLY A 21 2.62 -1.19 9.23
CA GLY A 21 2.17 -1.15 7.84
C GLY A 21 2.31 0.22 7.17
N ILE A 22 3.20 1.08 7.65
CA ILE A 22 3.55 2.35 7.00
C ILE A 22 5.03 2.25 6.65
N GLY A 23 5.34 2.25 5.36
CA GLY A 23 6.73 2.33 4.90
C GLY A 23 7.28 3.75 5.02
N GLY A 24 8.60 3.89 4.99
CA GLY A 24 9.26 5.20 5.12
C GLY A 24 10.71 5.17 4.68
N GLY A 25 11.45 6.23 5.05
CA GLY A 25 12.87 6.39 4.73
C GLY A 25 13.15 6.89 3.31
N GLY A 26 14.38 7.36 3.11
CA GLY A 26 14.83 8.05 1.91
C GLY A 26 14.81 9.56 2.06
N GLU A 27 14.95 10.26 0.93
CA GLU A 27 15.06 11.73 0.88
C GLU A 27 13.71 12.44 0.89
N TYR A 28 12.63 11.76 0.51
CA TYR A 28 11.31 12.36 0.30
C TYR A 28 10.23 11.72 1.17
N PRO A 29 9.18 12.47 1.51
CA PRO A 29 8.02 11.92 2.21
C PRO A 29 7.35 10.80 1.43
N LEU A 30 6.76 9.86 2.16
CA LEU A 30 5.93 8.79 1.60
C LEU A 30 4.76 9.38 0.81
N GLN A 31 4.53 8.87 -0.40
CA GLN A 31 3.49 9.37 -1.30
C GLN A 31 2.17 8.61 -1.17
N ASP A 32 1.08 9.35 -1.32
CA ASP A 32 -0.29 8.85 -1.38
C ASP A 32 -0.70 8.57 -2.83
N GLY A 33 -1.41 7.48 -3.06
CA GLY A 33 -1.90 7.12 -4.38
C GLY A 33 -0.75 6.76 -5.31
N PHE A 34 -0.38 5.49 -5.35
CA PHE A 34 0.73 5.01 -6.16
C PHE A 34 0.25 3.98 -7.17
N GLY A 35 0.46 4.26 -8.46
CA GLY A 35 -0.12 3.48 -9.56
C GLY A 35 0.22 1.99 -9.49
N TRP A 36 1.46 1.64 -9.14
CA TRP A 36 1.87 0.25 -9.03
C TRP A 36 1.21 -0.45 -7.84
N THR A 37 1.12 0.21 -6.69
CA THR A 37 0.41 -0.36 -5.52
C THR A 37 -1.05 -0.65 -5.85
N ASN A 38 -1.73 0.28 -6.52
CA ASN A 38 -3.12 0.12 -6.91
C ASN A 38 -3.29 -1.00 -7.95
N GLY A 39 -2.42 -1.04 -8.96
CA GLY A 39 -2.46 -2.02 -10.04
C GLY A 39 -2.18 -3.45 -9.56
N VAL A 40 -1.16 -3.64 -8.72
CA VAL A 40 -0.86 -4.95 -8.13
C VAL A 40 -2.00 -5.43 -7.23
N LEU A 41 -2.58 -4.55 -6.40
CA LEU A 41 -3.74 -4.94 -5.61
C LEU A 41 -4.92 -5.36 -6.49
N ALA A 42 -5.21 -4.61 -7.56
CA ALA A 42 -6.29 -4.96 -8.48
C ALA A 42 -6.07 -6.33 -9.14
N ALA A 43 -4.82 -6.64 -9.54
CA ALA A 43 -4.48 -7.95 -10.09
C ALA A 43 -4.66 -9.08 -9.06
N LEU A 44 -4.15 -8.89 -7.83
CA LEU A 44 -4.29 -9.89 -6.75
C LEU A 44 -5.75 -10.14 -6.37
N LEU A 45 -6.59 -9.09 -6.36
CA LEU A 45 -8.03 -9.25 -6.11
C LEU A 45 -8.71 -10.04 -7.24
N ALA A 46 -8.33 -9.77 -8.50
CA ALA A 46 -8.85 -10.53 -9.64
C ALA A 46 -8.37 -11.99 -9.64
N GLU A 47 -7.17 -12.28 -9.10
CA GLU A 47 -6.67 -13.65 -8.90
C GLU A 47 -7.43 -14.40 -7.79
N ASP A 48 -7.84 -13.72 -6.71
CA ASP A 48 -8.59 -14.32 -5.59
C ASP A 48 -10.05 -14.65 -5.96
N GLU A 49 -10.60 -14.01 -7.00
CA GLU A 49 -11.94 -14.26 -7.53
C GLU A 49 -12.00 -15.48 -8.49
N LEU A 50 -10.87 -16.13 -8.80
CA LEU A 50 -10.75 -17.32 -9.66
C LEU A 50 -10.70 -18.62 -8.83
#